data_AF-A0A250X0Q9-F1
#
_entry.id   AF-A0A250X0Q9-F1
#
_cell.length_a   1.000
_cell.length_b   1.000
_cell.length_c   1.000
_cell.angle_alpha   90.00
_cell.angle_beta   90.00
_cell.angle_gamma   90.00
#
_symmetry.space_group_name_H-M   'P 1'
#
loop_
_entity.id
_entity.type
_entity.pdbx_description
1 polymer ?
#
loop_
_entity_poly.entity_id
_entity_poly.type
_entity_poly.pdbx_seq_one_letter_code
_entity_poly.pdbx_strand_id
1 'polypeptide(L)'
;MFPPIYLSLLKFDSKQQRLICDAGLEKGFNYNSSYQGLTKTNSKPPGFWDQGHIRVKVGKGRETFEAGKSLLKKWGQFQLGWAEVDSGTPVQVESPVCVVAKTLFFWTANPLKVMWKNQSLPVCSWVLAWSLISRGGALLT
;
A
#
# COMPACT_ATOMS: atom_id res chain seq x y z
N MET A 1 19.09 -12.10 2.90
CA MET A 1 19.09 -11.67 1.50
C MET A 1 18.08 -10.54 1.37
N PHE A 2 18.47 -9.37 0.87
CA PHE A 2 17.51 -8.29 0.66
C PHE A 2 16.55 -8.70 -0.47
N PRO A 3 15.23 -8.51 -0.31
CA PRO A 3 14.25 -8.80 -1.35
C PRO A 3 14.54 -7.95 -2.58
N PRO A 4 14.25 -8.44 -3.79
CA PRO A 4 14.50 -7.71 -5.02
C PRO A 4 13.67 -6.42 -5.07
N ILE A 5 14.33 -5.31 -5.45
CA ILE A 5 13.68 -4.07 -5.83
C ILE A 5 13.42 -4.14 -7.34
N TYR A 6 12.16 -4.02 -7.76
CA TYR A 6 11.80 -4.03 -9.17
C TYR A 6 11.81 -2.61 -9.71
N LEU A 7 12.70 -2.35 -10.68
CA LEU A 7 12.93 -1.04 -11.27
C LEU A 7 12.93 -1.15 -12.79
N SER A 8 12.32 -0.19 -13.47
CA SER A 8 12.29 -0.12 -14.93
C SER A 8 12.20 1.34 -15.40
N LEU A 9 12.71 1.63 -16.61
CA LEU A 9 12.49 2.92 -17.26
C LEU A 9 11.08 3.03 -17.86
N LEU A 10 10.51 1.88 -18.23
CA LEU A 10 9.15 1.77 -18.75
C LEU A 10 8.20 1.25 -17.69
N LYS A 11 6.94 1.63 -17.81
CA LYS A 11 5.89 1.15 -16.92
C LYS A 11 5.71 -0.37 -17.05
N PHE A 12 5.54 -1.04 -15.92
CA PHE A 12 5.28 -2.47 -15.90
C PHE A 12 3.88 -2.78 -16.44
N ASP A 13 3.79 -3.67 -17.42
CA ASP A 13 2.50 -4.18 -17.88
C ASP A 13 1.88 -5.18 -16.88
N SER A 14 0.61 -5.56 -17.09
CA SER A 14 -0.11 -6.45 -16.17
C SER A 14 0.53 -7.83 -16.02
N LYS A 15 1.19 -8.37 -17.06
CA LYS A 15 1.88 -9.67 -16.96
C LYS A 15 3.13 -9.55 -16.10
N GLN A 16 3.91 -8.49 -16.30
CA GLN A 16 5.09 -8.20 -15.48
C GLN A 16 4.71 -7.98 -14.02
N GLN A 17 3.66 -7.19 -13.75
CA GLN A 17 3.15 -6.96 -12.40
C GLN A 17 2.76 -8.27 -11.70
N ARG A 18 2.10 -9.19 -12.42
CA ARG A 18 1.71 -10.49 -11.89
C ARG A 18 2.92 -11.35 -11.52
N LEU A 19 3.90 -11.46 -12.41
CA LEU A 19 5.15 -12.20 -12.14
C LEU A 19 5.90 -11.64 -10.93
N ILE A 20 5.90 -10.32 -10.78
CA ILE A 20 6.52 -9.63 -9.64
C ILE A 20 5.80 -9.95 -8.32
N CYS A 21 4.46 -9.95 -8.33
CA CYS A 21 3.66 -10.37 -7.20
C CYS A 21 3.88 -11.83 -6.82
N ASP A 22 3.87 -12.74 -7.80
CA ASP A 22 4.09 -14.17 -7.59
C ASP A 22 5.49 -14.41 -6.98
N ALA A 23 6.52 -13.72 -7.50
CA ALA A 23 7.86 -13.75 -6.94
C ALA A 23 7.92 -13.18 -5.51
N GLY A 24 7.14 -12.14 -5.20
CA GLY A 24 7.05 -11.58 -3.84
C GLY A 24 6.38 -12.54 -2.85
N LEU A 25 5.37 -13.30 -3.29
CA LEU A 25 4.74 -14.34 -2.49
C LEU A 25 5.68 -15.53 -2.22
N GLU A 26 6.46 -15.94 -3.21
CA GLU A 26 7.38 -17.08 -3.12
C GLU A 26 8.66 -16.72 -2.33
N LYS A 27 9.28 -15.59 -2.67
CA LYS A 27 10.64 -15.22 -2.19
C LYS A 27 10.62 -14.22 -1.04
N GLY A 28 9.45 -13.68 -0.73
CA GLY A 28 9.24 -12.66 0.29
C GLY A 28 9.17 -11.23 -0.27
N PHE A 29 8.66 -10.33 0.57
CA PHE A 29 8.43 -8.92 0.23
C PHE A 29 9.61 -8.04 0.63
N ASN A 30 9.70 -6.84 0.05
CA ASN A 30 10.73 -5.81 0.33
C ASN A 30 10.69 -5.19 1.75
N TYR A 31 9.88 -5.75 2.66
CA TYR A 31 9.78 -5.35 4.06
C TYR A 31 9.91 -6.57 4.99
N ASN A 32 10.44 -6.35 6.19
CA ASN A 32 10.60 -7.42 7.18
C ASN A 32 9.23 -7.99 7.60
N SER A 33 9.14 -9.30 7.80
CA SER A 33 7.93 -9.97 8.30
C SER A 33 7.46 -9.44 9.65
N SER A 34 8.35 -8.88 10.47
CA SER A 34 8.00 -8.21 11.72
C SER A 34 7.07 -7.00 11.58
N TYR A 35 6.98 -6.42 10.37
CA TYR A 35 6.08 -5.28 10.10
C TYR A 35 4.69 -5.72 9.63
N GLN A 36 4.49 -7.01 9.35
CA GLN A 36 3.23 -7.52 8.84
C GLN A 36 2.14 -7.46 9.90
N GLY A 37 1.00 -6.84 9.56
CA GLY A 37 -0.18 -6.85 10.42
C GLY A 37 -0.14 -5.91 11.63
N LEU A 38 0.92 -5.12 11.82
CA LEU A 38 1.02 -4.17 12.96
C LEU A 38 -0.13 -3.16 13.02
N THR A 39 -0.72 -2.83 11.87
CA THR A 39 -1.93 -2.00 11.78
C THR A 39 -3.11 -2.58 12.54
N LYS A 40 -3.25 -3.91 12.56
CA LYS A 40 -4.37 -4.58 13.24
C LYS A 40 -4.26 -4.44 14.75
N THR A 41 -3.04 -4.55 15.28
CA THR A 41 -2.76 -4.52 16.71
C THR A 41 -2.42 -3.13 17.23
N ASN A 42 -2.30 -2.14 16.34
CA ASN A 42 -1.82 -0.79 16.66
C ASN A 42 -0.47 -0.83 17.42
N SER A 43 0.39 -1.78 17.06
CA SER A 43 1.67 -2.00 17.73
C SER A 43 2.76 -1.13 17.12
N LYS A 44 3.68 -0.63 17.96
CA LYS A 44 4.83 0.12 17.49
C LYS A 44 5.71 -0.77 16.60
N PRO A 45 6.07 -0.31 15.38
CA PRO A 45 6.99 -1.07 14.53
C PRO A 45 8.37 -1.17 15.20
N PRO A 46 9.07 -2.31 15.05
CA PRO A 46 10.42 -2.45 15.58
C PRO A 46 11.38 -1.48 14.88
N GLY A 47 12.38 -0.97 15.62
CA GLY A 47 13.41 -0.07 15.10
C GLY A 47 13.07 1.42 15.21
N PHE A 48 13.63 2.22 14.29
CA PHE A 48 13.61 3.69 14.33
C PHE A 48 12.44 4.32 13.55
N TRP A 49 11.49 3.53 13.08
CA TRP A 49 10.36 4.01 12.29
C TRP A 49 9.21 4.42 13.20
N ASP A 50 8.65 5.60 12.97
CA ASP A 50 7.41 6.02 13.64
C ASP A 50 6.20 5.71 12.77
N GLN A 51 5.12 5.25 13.40
CA GLN A 51 3.86 5.01 12.72
C GLN A 51 3.07 6.33 12.66
N GLY A 52 2.99 6.93 11.47
CA GLY A 52 2.20 8.13 11.25
C GLY A 52 0.70 7.85 11.30
N HIS A 53 -0.01 8.41 12.28
CA HIS A 53 -1.48 8.36 12.36
C HIS A 53 -2.13 9.61 11.78
N ILE A 54 -1.82 9.93 10.53
CA ILE A 54 -2.43 11.07 9.84
C ILE A 54 -3.85 10.69 9.41
N ARG A 55 -4.84 11.45 9.87
CA ARG A 55 -6.26 11.27 9.51
C ARG A 55 -6.80 12.59 8.99
N VAL A 56 -7.39 12.55 7.80
CA VAL A 56 -8.07 13.70 7.20
C VAL A 56 -9.54 13.33 7.03
N LYS A 57 -10.44 14.24 7.42
CA LYS A 57 -11.88 14.03 7.25
C LYS A 57 -12.26 14.24 5.79
N VAL A 58 -12.61 13.16 5.10
CA VAL A 58 -13.03 13.18 3.69
C VAL A 58 -14.53 13.49 3.49
N GLY A 59 -15.33 13.44 4.54
CA GLY A 59 -16.75 13.84 4.53
C GLY A 59 -17.54 13.26 5.70
N LYS A 60 -18.87 13.17 5.58
CA LYS A 60 -19.78 12.67 6.64
C LYS A 60 -21.02 12.00 6.07
N GLY A 61 -21.57 11.03 6.80
CA GLY A 61 -22.81 10.34 6.46
C GLY A 61 -22.63 9.08 5.63
N ARG A 62 -23.74 8.35 5.43
CA ARG A 62 -23.77 7.03 4.78
C ARG A 62 -23.31 7.08 3.32
N GLU A 63 -23.73 8.10 2.58
CA GLU A 63 -23.38 8.26 1.17
C GLU A 63 -21.86 8.40 0.98
N THR A 64 -21.21 9.31 1.71
CA THR A 64 -19.75 9.44 1.69
C THR A 64 -19.06 8.14 2.11
N PHE A 65 -19.59 7.43 3.10
CA PHE A 65 -19.02 6.16 3.55
C PHE A 65 -19.08 5.07 2.47
N GLU A 66 -20.22 4.92 1.77
CA GLU A 66 -20.34 3.97 0.66
C GLU A 66 -19.47 4.37 -0.54
N ALA A 67 -19.40 5.66 -0.85
CA ALA A 67 -18.52 6.18 -1.90
C ALA A 67 -17.04 5.90 -1.59
N GLY A 68 -16.60 6.16 -0.35
CA GLY A 68 -15.25 5.85 0.12
C GLY A 68 -14.94 4.36 0.06
N LYS A 69 -15.87 3.50 0.52
CA LYS A 69 -15.73 2.04 0.38
C LYS A 69 -15.63 1.60 -1.07
N SER A 70 -16.43 2.17 -1.97
CA SER A 70 -16.39 1.88 -3.41
C SER A 70 -15.04 2.23 -4.02
N LEU A 71 -14.50 3.41 -3.69
CA LEU A 71 -13.16 3.84 -4.14
C LEU A 71 -12.07 2.90 -3.62
N LEU A 72 -12.07 2.57 -2.34
CA LEU A 72 -11.08 1.67 -1.74
C LEU A 72 -11.14 0.26 -2.34
N LYS A 73 -12.34 -0.26 -2.63
CA LYS A 73 -12.52 -1.57 -3.29
C LYS A 73 -11.94 -1.62 -4.70
N LYS A 74 -11.79 -0.46 -5.35
CA LYS A 74 -11.21 -0.29 -6.69
C LYS A 74 -9.80 0.29 -6.65
N TRP A 75 -9.16 0.30 -5.48
CA TRP A 75 -7.83 0.88 -5.27
C TRP A 75 -7.69 2.36 -5.65
N GLY A 76 -8.79 3.12 -5.55
CA GLY A 76 -8.85 4.53 -5.94
C GLY A 76 -7.80 5.41 -5.27
N GLN A 77 -7.38 5.08 -4.05
CA GLN A 77 -6.32 5.78 -3.33
C GLN A 77 -4.94 5.72 -4.01
N PHE A 78 -4.73 4.76 -4.91
CA PHE A 78 -3.52 4.66 -5.70
C PHE A 78 -3.65 5.26 -7.09
N GLN A 79 -4.82 5.66 -7.58
CA GLN A 79 -4.99 6.15 -8.96
C GLN A 79 -4.58 7.61 -9.11
N LEU A 80 -3.30 7.89 -8.81
CA LEU A 80 -2.75 9.25 -8.70
C LEU A 80 -1.98 9.70 -9.96
N GLY A 81 -1.99 8.88 -11.03
CA GLY A 81 -1.25 9.11 -12.28
C GLY A 81 0.25 8.81 -12.19
N TRP A 82 0.85 8.99 -11.01
CA TRP A 82 2.22 8.57 -10.71
C TRP A 82 2.27 7.28 -9.88
N ALA A 83 1.17 6.84 -9.27
CA ALA A 83 1.05 5.53 -8.66
C ALA A 83 -0.20 4.84 -9.23
N GLU A 84 -0.26 3.52 -9.11
CA GLU A 84 -1.44 2.73 -9.41
C GLU A 84 -1.37 1.31 -8.84
N VAL A 85 -2.55 0.72 -8.70
CA VAL A 85 -2.79 -0.71 -8.55
C VAL A 85 -3.87 -1.07 -9.56
N ASP A 86 -3.83 -2.28 -10.12
CA ASP A 86 -4.92 -2.76 -10.96
C ASP A 86 -6.24 -2.77 -10.18
N SER A 87 -7.21 -1.99 -10.64
CA SER A 87 -8.54 -1.86 -10.02
C SER A 87 -9.32 -3.18 -9.91
N GLY A 88 -8.96 -4.19 -10.71
CA GLY A 88 -9.51 -5.55 -10.64
C GLY A 88 -8.91 -6.39 -9.51
N THR A 89 -7.83 -5.93 -8.86
CA THR A 89 -7.15 -6.66 -7.78
C THR A 89 -8.12 -6.87 -6.60
N PRO A 90 -8.36 -8.11 -6.16
CA PRO A 90 -9.29 -8.37 -5.07
C PRO A 90 -8.85 -7.75 -3.74
N VAL A 91 -9.76 -7.07 -3.05
CA VAL A 91 -9.56 -6.63 -1.66
C VAL A 91 -10.00 -7.74 -0.70
N GLN A 92 -9.24 -8.83 -0.70
CA GLN A 92 -9.41 -10.01 0.16
C GLN A 92 -8.09 -10.33 0.86
N VAL A 93 -8.16 -10.90 2.06
CA VAL A 93 -6.96 -11.27 2.83
C VAL A 93 -6.10 -12.25 2.02
N GLU A 94 -4.78 -12.11 2.12
CA GLU A 94 -3.76 -12.81 1.32
C GLU A 94 -3.77 -12.54 -0.19
N SER A 95 -4.65 -11.67 -0.71
CA SER A 95 -4.58 -11.30 -2.13
C SER A 95 -3.29 -10.53 -2.42
N PRO A 96 -2.53 -10.91 -3.47
CA PRO A 96 -1.36 -10.18 -3.89
C PRO A 96 -1.77 -8.84 -4.50
N VAL A 97 -0.96 -7.81 -4.24
CA VAL A 97 -1.20 -6.44 -4.71
C VAL A 97 0.12 -5.91 -5.25
N CYS A 98 0.13 -5.48 -6.51
CA CYS A 98 1.29 -4.82 -7.10
C CYS A 98 1.05 -3.32 -7.11
N VAL A 99 1.82 -2.55 -6.33
CA VAL A 99 1.79 -1.10 -6.44
C VAL A 99 2.88 -0.67 -7.41
N VAL A 100 2.47 -0.13 -8.54
CA VAL A 100 3.38 0.44 -9.53
C VAL A 100 3.44 1.95 -9.32
N ALA A 101 4.63 2.51 -9.20
CA ALA A 101 4.79 3.95 -9.03
C ALA A 101 5.96 4.50 -9.84
N LYS A 102 5.79 5.71 -10.33
CA LYS A 102 6.80 6.49 -11.05
C LYS A 102 7.43 7.47 -10.08
N THR A 103 8.75 7.39 -9.93
CA THR A 103 9.55 8.34 -9.15
C THR A 103 10.65 8.91 -10.02
N LEU A 104 10.63 10.23 -10.22
CA LEU A 104 11.52 11.03 -11.09
C LEU A 104 11.55 10.55 -12.56
N PHE A 105 12.15 9.40 -12.84
CA PHE A 105 12.25 8.80 -14.18
C PHE A 105 11.99 7.30 -14.22
N PHE A 106 11.97 6.64 -13.05
CA PHE A 106 11.86 5.20 -12.98
C PHE A 106 10.49 4.77 -12.49
N TRP A 107 10.03 3.66 -13.04
CA TRP A 107 8.92 2.90 -12.50
C TRP A 107 9.45 1.86 -11.52
N THR A 108 8.83 1.81 -10.35
CA THR A 108 9.02 0.77 -9.35
C THR A 108 7.77 -0.09 -9.27
N ALA A 109 7.94 -1.39 -9.05
CA ALA A 109 6.83 -2.29 -8.73
C ALA A 109 7.07 -2.90 -7.35
N ASN A 110 6.13 -2.67 -6.44
CA ASN A 110 6.18 -3.18 -5.07
C ASN A 110 5.15 -4.31 -4.91
N PRO A 111 5.59 -5.58 -4.81
CA PRO A 111 4.68 -6.65 -4.44
C PRO A 111 4.32 -6.51 -2.97
N LEU A 112 3.03 -6.55 -2.68
CA LEU A 112 2.43 -6.48 -1.35
C LEU A 112 1.37 -7.58 -1.24
N LYS A 113 0.83 -7.77 -0.03
CA LYS A 113 -0.38 -8.57 0.18
C LYS A 113 -1.33 -7.93 1.19
N VAL A 114 -2.61 -8.19 1.05
CA VAL A 114 -3.63 -7.71 1.99
C VAL A 114 -3.57 -8.57 3.26
N MET A 115 -3.08 -8.02 4.37
CA MET A 115 -2.93 -8.78 5.63
C MET A 115 -4.22 -8.90 6.44
N TRP A 116 -5.10 -7.90 6.33
CA TRP A 116 -6.30 -7.82 7.17
C TRP A 116 -7.37 -6.94 6.54
N LYS A 117 -8.62 -7.29 6.78
CA LYS A 117 -9.81 -6.58 6.33
C LYS A 117 -10.76 -6.44 7.50
N ASN A 118 -11.18 -5.21 7.77
CA ASN A 118 -12.23 -4.93 8.74
C ASN A 118 -13.48 -4.38 8.08
N GLN A 119 -14.61 -4.99 8.42
CA GLN A 119 -15.93 -4.58 7.96
C GLN A 119 -16.82 -4.09 9.12
N SER A 120 -16.40 -4.24 10.38
CA SER A 120 -17.25 -4.00 11.57
C SER A 120 -17.23 -2.57 12.09
N LEU A 121 -16.35 -1.69 11.59
CA LEU A 121 -16.30 -0.28 12.00
C LEU A 121 -16.88 0.64 10.90
N PRO A 122 -17.57 1.74 11.26
CA PRO A 122 -17.95 2.81 10.32
C PRO A 122 -16.74 3.56 9.74
N VAL A 123 -15.52 3.09 10.03
CA VAL A 123 -14.25 3.59 9.51
C VAL A 123 -13.46 2.38 8.99
N CYS A 124 -13.38 2.24 7.66
CA CYS A 124 -12.49 1.28 7.04
C CYS A 124 -11.04 1.77 7.21
N SER A 125 -10.31 1.20 8.17
CA SER A 125 -8.88 1.45 8.34
C SER A 125 -8.09 0.53 7.41
N TRP A 126 -7.43 1.09 6.40
CA TRP A 126 -6.46 0.42 5.55
C TRP A 126 -5.16 1.20 5.63
N VAL A 127 -4.12 0.59 6.20
CA VAL A 127 -2.79 1.19 6.21
C VAL A 127 -1.94 0.37 5.27
N LEU A 128 -1.49 1.01 4.21
CA LEU A 128 -0.55 0.45 3.26
C LEU A 128 0.81 1.03 3.62
N ALA A 129 1.75 0.16 3.99
CA ALA A 129 3.11 0.57 4.29
C ALA A 129 3.79 0.95 2.97
N TRP A 130 3.89 2.25 2.72
CA TRP A 130 4.75 2.79 1.67
C TRP A 130 6.08 3.19 2.31
N SER A 131 7.14 2.43 2.04
CA SER A 131 8.50 2.81 2.43
C SER A 131 9.05 3.86 1.44
N LEU A 132 8.71 5.13 1.67
CA LEU A 132 9.54 6.25 1.22
C LEU A 132 10.31 6.78 2.41
N ILE A 133 11.63 6.83 2.25
CA ILE A 133 12.58 7.46 3.15
C ILE A 133 12.15 8.93 3.33
N SER A 134 11.52 9.28 4.45
CA SER A 134 11.49 10.65 4.95
C SER A 134 12.43 10.74 6.15
N ARG A 135 13.70 11.04 5.88
CA ARG A 135 14.56 11.64 6.90
C ARG A 135 14.09 13.09 7.09
N GLY A 136 13.74 13.42 8.33
CA GLY A 136 14.00 14.69 9.00
C GLY A 136 13.64 16.01 8.30
N GLY A 137 12.73 16.75 8.93
CA GLY A 137 12.81 18.21 9.00
C GLY A 137 11.87 18.97 8.08
N ALA A 138 10.76 19.44 8.64
CA ALA A 138 10.25 20.79 8.39
C ALA A 138 9.34 21.21 9.56
N LEU A 139 9.95 21.89 10.53
CA LEU A 139 9.30 22.99 11.24
C LEU A 139 8.82 23.97 10.19
N LEU A 140 7.52 24.29 10.17
CA LEU A 140 7.06 25.62 9.81
C LEU A 140 5.91 25.98 10.76
N THR A 141 6.17 27.11 11.43
CA THR A 141 5.28 27.93 12.25
C THR A 141 3.96 28.26 11.56
#